data_AF-X0XX53-F1
#
_entry.id   AF-X0XX53-F1
#
_cell.length_a   1.000
_cell.length_b   1.000
_cell.length_c   1.000
_cell.angle_alpha   90.00
_cell.angle_beta   90.00
_cell.angle_gamma   90.00
#
_symmetry.space_group_name_H-M   'P 1'
#
loop_
_entity.id
_entity.type
_entity.pdbx_description
1 polymer ?
#
loop_
_entity_poly.entity_id
_entity_poly.type
_entity_poly.pdbx_seq_one_letter_code
_entity_poly.pdbx_strand_id
1 'polypeptide(L)'
;VELLAYSEVEDISGYVGNFKVRVRRKARYVDEKECTACGDCVPVCPVVKPDEYQMGLCTRRAIYIALPQAVPSSYVINIQECLGDNPIACGKCQEACDKKCIDFDMHDEFVEFDVGAIIVATGMEPYDPTEMDEYGYTRYENVITSMEFERLISAGGPTEGHLIRPTDRRTPQRIGFVQCVGSRSQDGRGNPYCSNICCMNTVKDSLLLKDHYPDTDITVFYMDMRTF
;
A
#
# COMPACT_ATOMS: atom_id res chain seq x y z
N VAL A 1 16.29 15.30 12.22
CA VAL A 1 15.14 14.38 12.12
C VAL A 1 15.71 12.98 12.14
N GLU A 2 15.34 12.19 13.14
CA GLU A 2 15.65 10.77 13.20
C GLU A 2 14.47 10.01 12.56
N LEU A 3 14.75 9.13 11.60
CA LEU A 3 13.73 8.38 10.88
C LEU A 3 13.71 6.93 11.37
N LEU A 4 12.63 6.55 12.06
CA LEU A 4 12.38 5.19 12.49
C LEU A 4 11.36 4.54 11.56
N ALA A 5 11.81 4.12 10.37
CA ALA A 5 10.96 3.38 9.44
C ALA A 5 10.70 1.95 9.96
N TYR A 6 9.57 1.36 9.59
CA TYR A 6 9.16 0.03 10.07
C TYR A 6 9.14 -0.06 11.61
N SER A 7 8.65 1.00 12.25
CA SER A 7 8.57 1.14 13.70
C SER A 7 7.19 1.68 14.10
N GLU A 8 6.71 1.31 15.28
CA GLU A 8 5.40 1.73 15.81
C GLU A 8 5.54 2.26 17.23
N VAL A 9 4.74 3.26 17.57
CA VAL A 9 4.64 3.75 18.95
C VAL A 9 3.85 2.72 19.76
N GLU A 10 4.46 2.19 20.82
CA GLU A 10 3.86 1.15 21.66
C GLU A 10 3.23 1.74 22.92
N ASP A 11 3.88 2.72 23.54
CA ASP A 11 3.41 3.35 24.77
C ASP A 11 3.76 4.85 24.81
N ILE A 12 2.84 5.63 25.38
CA ILE A 12 3.03 7.07 25.62
C ILE A 12 2.59 7.35 27.05
N SER A 13 3.51 7.89 27.85
CA SER A 13 3.24 8.35 29.21
C SER A 13 3.73 9.78 29.42
N GLY A 14 3.30 10.42 30.51
CA GLY A 14 3.67 11.79 30.84
C GLY A 14 2.59 12.82 30.49
N TYR A 15 3.02 14.07 30.25
CA TYR A 15 2.13 15.21 30.00
C TYR A 15 2.77 16.21 29.04
N VAL A 16 2.00 17.23 28.63
CA VAL A 16 2.47 18.26 27.68
C VAL A 16 3.80 18.86 28.13
N GLY A 17 4.81 18.83 27.25
CA GLY A 17 6.18 19.29 27.54
C GLY A 17 7.11 18.22 28.12
N ASN A 18 6.59 17.09 28.61
CA ASN A 18 7.34 16.00 29.24
C ASN A 18 6.69 14.64 28.94
N PHE A 19 6.67 14.23 27.68
CA PHE A 19 6.23 12.90 27.29
C PHE A 19 7.41 11.93 27.26
N LYS A 20 7.18 10.71 27.75
CA LYS A 20 8.06 9.58 27.55
C LYS A 20 7.38 8.62 26.58
N VAL A 21 7.98 8.42 25.42
CA VAL A 21 7.43 7.62 24.32
C VAL A 21 8.30 6.39 24.12
N ARG A 22 7.67 5.21 24.12
CA ARG A 22 8.32 3.95 23.77
C ARG A 22 7.96 3.57 22.35
N VAL A 23 8.96 3.40 21.51
CA VAL A 23 8.83 3.02 20.11
C VAL A 23 9.39 1.61 19.93
N ARG A 24 8.59 0.72 19.34
CA ARG A 24 9.00 -0.62 18.91
C ARG A 24 9.49 -0.54 17.47
N ARG A 25 10.79 -0.74 17.29
CA ARG A 25 11.40 -0.92 15.98
C ARG A 25 11.32 -2.39 15.60
N LYS A 26 10.50 -2.69 14.59
CA LYS A 26 10.26 -4.07 14.18
C LYS A 26 11.49 -4.63 13.47
N ALA A 27 11.81 -5.89 13.74
CA ALA A 27 12.87 -6.63 13.07
C ALA A 27 12.56 -6.73 11.58
N ARG A 28 13.44 -6.18 10.74
CA ARG A 28 13.33 -6.35 9.28
C ARG A 28 13.84 -7.70 8.80
N TYR A 29 14.62 -8.38 9.65
CA TYR A 29 15.43 -9.55 9.31
C TYR A 29 16.45 -9.29 8.19
N VAL A 30 16.73 -8.01 7.94
CA VAL A 30 17.68 -7.52 6.94
C VAL A 30 18.39 -6.31 7.55
N ASP A 31 19.71 -6.32 7.58
CA ASP A 31 20.50 -5.17 8.01
C ASP A 31 20.40 -4.06 6.96
N GLU A 32 19.72 -2.97 7.34
CA GLU A 32 19.49 -1.79 6.50
C GLU A 32 20.78 -1.11 6.04
N LYS A 33 21.88 -1.22 6.79
CA LYS A 33 23.15 -0.55 6.47
C LYS A 33 23.96 -1.29 5.41
N GLU A 34 23.88 -2.61 5.41
CA GLU A 34 24.62 -3.48 4.49
C GLU A 34 23.81 -3.86 3.24
N CYS A 35 22.48 -3.75 3.31
CA CYS A 35 21.59 -4.02 2.19
C CYS A 35 21.78 -3.03 1.05
N THR A 36 22.10 -3.55 -0.15
CA THR A 36 22.27 -2.74 -1.37
C THR A 36 21.02 -2.67 -2.24
N ALA A 37 19.92 -3.25 -1.80
CA ALA A 37 18.67 -3.37 -2.54
C ALA A 37 18.80 -3.96 -3.97
N CYS A 38 19.74 -4.91 -4.19
CA CYS A 38 19.97 -5.51 -5.51
C CYS A 38 18.79 -6.38 -6.03
N GLY A 39 18.07 -7.04 -5.12
CA GLY A 39 16.90 -7.86 -5.44
C GLY A 39 17.16 -9.34 -5.72
N ASP A 40 18.39 -9.83 -5.62
CA ASP A 40 18.73 -11.24 -5.88
C ASP A 40 18.01 -12.24 -4.95
N CYS A 41 17.60 -11.76 -3.77
CA CYS A 41 16.86 -12.54 -2.79
C CYS A 41 15.38 -12.77 -3.15
N VAL A 42 14.80 -11.96 -4.05
CA VAL A 42 13.37 -12.02 -4.40
C VAL A 42 13.02 -13.22 -5.29
N PRO A 43 13.73 -13.50 -6.40
CA PRO A 43 13.38 -14.60 -7.31
C PRO A 43 13.48 -15.99 -6.66
N VAL A 44 14.35 -16.15 -5.65
CA VAL A 44 14.58 -17.43 -4.96
C VAL A 44 13.55 -17.72 -3.87
N CYS A 45 12.77 -16.72 -3.45
CA CYS A 45 11.76 -16.88 -2.42
C CYS A 45 10.55 -17.68 -2.96
N PRO A 46 10.21 -18.84 -2.37
CA PRO A 46 9.10 -19.67 -2.85
C PRO A 46 7.72 -19.11 -2.49
N VAL A 47 7.63 -18.19 -1.53
CA VAL A 47 6.37 -17.64 -1.05
C VAL A 47 5.78 -16.69 -2.10
N VAL A 48 4.47 -16.77 -2.33
CA VAL A 48 3.69 -15.87 -3.18
C VAL A 48 2.54 -15.34 -2.35
N LYS A 49 2.45 -14.01 -2.21
CA LYS A 49 1.37 -13.32 -1.49
C LYS A 49 0.86 -12.13 -2.31
N PRO A 50 -0.40 -11.72 -2.19
CA PRO A 50 -0.88 -10.46 -2.78
C PRO A 50 -0.05 -9.28 -2.26
N ASP A 51 0.28 -8.33 -3.13
CA ASP A 51 1.02 -7.12 -2.77
C ASP A 51 0.05 -6.03 -2.29
N GLU A 52 0.15 -5.64 -1.01
CA GLU A 52 -0.72 -4.64 -0.40
C GLU A 52 -0.53 -3.24 -1.00
N TYR A 53 0.70 -2.87 -1.37
CA TYR A 53 0.98 -1.57 -2.00
C TYR A 53 0.32 -1.47 -3.38
N GLN A 54 0.16 -2.61 -4.04
CA GLN A 54 -0.47 -2.74 -5.36
C GLN A 54 -1.96 -3.11 -5.26
N MET A 55 -2.59 -2.96 -4.08
CA MET A 55 -4.00 -3.28 -3.84
C MET A 55 -4.36 -4.75 -4.17
N GLY A 56 -3.40 -5.68 -4.09
CA GLY A 56 -3.60 -7.09 -4.42
C GLY A 56 -3.67 -7.41 -5.92
N LEU A 57 -3.46 -6.43 -6.80
CA LEU A 57 -3.51 -6.61 -8.27
C LEU A 57 -2.31 -7.41 -8.82
N CYS A 58 -1.25 -7.54 -8.05
CA CYS A 58 -0.14 -8.44 -8.32
C CYS A 58 0.34 -9.13 -7.05
N THR A 59 1.35 -9.97 -7.21
CA THR A 59 1.93 -10.75 -6.11
C THR A 59 3.31 -10.24 -5.74
N ARG A 60 3.62 -10.25 -4.45
CA ARG A 60 4.97 -10.09 -3.90
C ARG A 60 5.46 -11.39 -3.25
N ARG A 61 6.72 -11.37 -2.82
CA ARG A 61 7.37 -12.44 -2.05
C ARG A 61 7.37 -12.08 -0.57
N ALA A 62 7.75 -13.05 0.29
CA ALA A 62 7.90 -12.80 1.74
C ALA A 62 9.04 -11.81 2.03
N ILE A 63 10.12 -11.83 1.23
CA ILE A 63 11.14 -10.79 1.20
C ILE A 63 10.84 -9.80 0.08
N TYR A 64 10.66 -8.53 0.41
CA TYR A 64 10.21 -7.51 -0.54
C TYR A 64 10.68 -6.11 -0.15
N ILE A 65 10.54 -5.18 -1.09
CA ILE A 65 10.64 -3.73 -0.87
C ILE A 65 9.24 -3.15 -1.08
N ALA A 66 8.75 -2.31 -0.15
CA ALA A 66 7.34 -1.89 -0.13
C ALA A 66 6.94 -1.08 -1.38
N LEU A 67 7.86 -0.29 -1.92
CA LEU A 67 7.70 0.39 -3.20
C LEU A 67 9.08 0.56 -3.88
N PRO A 68 9.13 0.74 -5.21
CA PRO A 68 10.42 0.82 -5.92
C PRO A 68 11.33 1.97 -5.47
N GLN A 69 10.75 3.07 -4.99
CA GLN A 69 11.46 4.25 -4.47
C GLN A 69 11.42 4.34 -2.93
N ALA A 70 11.36 3.20 -2.24
CA ALA A 70 11.27 3.18 -0.78
C ALA A 70 12.48 3.87 -0.11
N VAL A 71 12.22 4.56 1.00
CA VAL A 71 13.25 5.16 1.87
C VAL A 71 13.01 4.67 3.30
N PRO A 72 13.95 3.96 3.95
CA PRO A 72 15.25 3.53 3.41
C PRO A 72 15.09 2.48 2.29
N SER A 73 16.03 2.49 1.33
CA SER A 73 16.08 1.50 0.25
C SER A 73 16.67 0.19 0.77
N SER A 74 15.87 -0.56 1.53
CA SER A 74 16.23 -1.87 2.06
C SER A 74 15.04 -2.82 1.97
N TYR A 75 15.35 -4.08 1.73
CA TYR A 75 14.40 -5.18 1.83
C TYR A 75 13.93 -5.39 3.29
N VAL A 76 12.76 -6.00 3.41
CA VAL A 76 12.18 -6.48 4.66
C VAL A 76 11.63 -7.89 4.44
N ILE A 77 11.72 -8.75 5.45
CA ILE A 77 11.08 -10.06 5.45
C ILE A 77 9.83 -9.99 6.34
N ASN A 78 8.66 -10.33 5.77
CA ASN A 78 7.49 -10.58 6.57
C ASN A 78 7.56 -12.00 7.15
N ILE A 79 7.94 -12.10 8.42
CA ILE A 79 8.13 -13.40 9.09
C ILE A 79 6.82 -14.21 9.21
N GLN A 80 5.66 -13.55 9.29
CA GLN A 80 4.36 -14.22 9.40
C GLN A 80 4.01 -15.00 8.13
N GLU A 81 4.61 -14.62 7.00
CA GLU A 81 4.42 -15.28 5.70
C GLU A 81 5.62 -16.13 5.29
N CYS A 82 6.75 -15.95 5.96
CA CYS A 82 8.00 -16.62 5.67
C CYS A 82 7.91 -18.11 6.03
N LEU A 83 8.52 -18.97 5.20
CA LEU A 83 8.70 -20.39 5.54
C LEU A 83 9.94 -20.63 6.41
N GLY A 84 10.87 -19.66 6.46
CA GLY A 84 12.01 -19.68 7.35
C GLY A 84 11.67 -18.96 8.65
N ASP A 85 11.01 -19.66 9.57
CA ASP A 85 10.89 -19.31 11.00
C ASP A 85 11.26 -20.56 11.82
N ASN A 86 11.48 -20.41 13.13
CA ASN A 86 12.21 -21.34 13.98
C ASN A 86 11.45 -22.69 14.21
N PRO A 87 11.97 -23.85 13.72
CA PRO A 87 13.25 -24.07 13.07
C PRO A 87 13.23 -23.76 11.56
N ILE A 88 14.25 -23.03 11.08
CA ILE A 88 14.33 -22.50 9.70
C ILE A 88 14.05 -23.61 8.67
N ALA A 89 12.86 -23.59 8.06
CA ALA A 89 12.53 -24.52 6.99
C ALA A 89 13.04 -24.04 5.61
N CYS A 90 13.40 -22.77 5.47
CA CYS A 90 13.88 -22.18 4.21
C CYS A 90 14.88 -21.02 4.43
N GLY A 91 16.10 -21.13 3.88
CA GLY A 91 17.16 -20.11 3.95
C GLY A 91 17.63 -19.55 2.60
N LYS A 92 16.90 -19.83 1.50
CA LYS A 92 17.35 -19.53 0.11
C LYS A 92 17.70 -18.07 -0.14
N CYS A 93 16.94 -17.13 0.43
CA CYS A 93 17.23 -15.70 0.28
C CYS A 93 18.55 -15.31 0.95
N GLN A 94 18.86 -15.92 2.10
CA GLN A 94 20.12 -15.72 2.82
C GLN A 94 21.31 -16.30 2.03
N GLU A 95 21.14 -17.49 1.43
CA GLU A 95 22.15 -18.12 0.56
C GLU A 95 22.42 -17.29 -0.71
N ALA A 96 21.39 -16.69 -1.30
CA ALA A 96 21.50 -15.84 -2.49
C ALA A 96 22.05 -14.43 -2.20
N CYS A 97 22.15 -14.03 -0.92
CA CYS A 97 22.59 -12.70 -0.55
C CYS A 97 24.12 -12.64 -0.42
N ASP A 98 24.80 -12.07 -1.42
CA ASP A 98 26.25 -11.89 -1.42
C ASP A 98 26.77 -11.10 -0.21
N LYS A 99 26.02 -10.08 0.22
CA LYS A 99 26.35 -9.24 1.38
C LYS A 99 26.09 -9.92 2.73
N LYS A 100 25.36 -11.04 2.74
CA LYS A 100 24.95 -11.76 3.95
C LYS A 100 24.29 -10.85 4.99
N CYS A 101 23.48 -9.90 4.52
CA CYS A 101 22.77 -8.96 5.39
C CYS A 101 21.42 -9.48 5.90
N ILE A 102 21.04 -10.71 5.55
CA ILE A 102 19.80 -11.34 6.02
C ILE A 102 20.07 -12.12 7.30
N ASP A 103 19.35 -11.77 8.36
CA ASP A 103 19.49 -12.33 9.69
C ASP A 103 18.12 -12.69 10.28
N PHE A 104 17.85 -13.99 10.39
CA PHE A 104 16.60 -14.53 10.96
C PHE A 104 16.57 -14.47 12.49
N ASP A 105 17.71 -14.27 13.15
CA ASP A 105 17.81 -14.11 14.59
C ASP A 105 17.66 -12.64 15.03
N MET A 106 17.30 -11.75 14.10
CA MET A 106 17.01 -10.36 14.40
C MET A 106 15.72 -10.25 15.26
N HIS A 107 15.79 -9.46 16.33
CA HIS A 107 14.67 -9.23 17.23
C HIS A 107 14.23 -7.76 17.20
N ASP A 108 13.00 -7.52 17.64
CA ASP A 108 12.50 -6.16 17.78
C ASP A 108 13.30 -5.39 18.83
N GLU A 109 13.59 -4.13 18.53
CA GLU A 109 14.29 -3.21 19.42
C GLU A 109 13.27 -2.23 20.03
N PHE A 110 13.42 -1.92 21.31
CA PHE A 110 12.62 -0.89 21.96
C PHE A 110 13.50 0.32 22.27
N VAL A 111 13.07 1.48 21.78
CA VAL A 111 13.77 2.74 21.99
C VAL A 111 12.85 3.70 22.73
N GLU A 112 13.37 4.37 23.75
CA GLU A 112 12.64 5.35 24.54
C GLU A 112 13.09 6.77 24.14
N PHE A 113 12.11 7.67 24.00
CA PHE A 113 12.34 9.08 23.70
C PHE A 113 11.63 9.97 24.70
N ASP A 114 12.33 10.99 25.19
CA ASP A 114 11.74 12.10 25.93
C ASP A 114 11.43 13.24 24.95
N VAL A 115 10.15 13.59 24.80
CA VAL A 115 9.68 14.59 23.83
C VAL A 115 8.73 15.59 24.46
N GLY A 116 8.77 16.84 23.98
CA GLY A 116 7.88 17.91 24.47
C GLY A 116 6.49 17.91 23.82
N ALA A 117 6.38 17.42 22.58
CA ALA A 117 5.17 17.46 21.78
C ALA A 117 5.08 16.24 20.85
N ILE A 118 3.85 15.85 20.52
CA ILE A 118 3.53 14.73 19.62
C ILE A 118 2.61 15.26 18.52
N ILE A 119 2.93 14.95 17.27
CA ILE A 119 2.11 15.29 16.10
C ILE A 119 1.60 13.97 15.51
N VAL A 120 0.28 13.81 15.43
CA VAL A 120 -0.34 12.62 14.85
C VAL A 120 -0.65 12.88 13.39
N ALA A 121 -0.04 12.08 12.51
CA ALA A 121 -0.18 12.20 11.06
C ALA A 121 -0.23 10.80 10.40
N THR A 122 -1.01 9.88 10.97
CA THR A 122 -1.12 8.46 10.52
C THR A 122 -1.91 8.26 9.23
N GLY A 123 -2.49 9.33 8.67
CA GLY A 123 -3.15 9.28 7.37
C GLY A 123 -4.59 8.77 7.41
N MET A 124 -4.99 8.09 6.33
CA MET A 124 -6.33 7.57 6.09
C MET A 124 -6.25 6.26 5.27
N GLU A 125 -7.32 5.48 5.29
CA GLU A 125 -7.44 4.26 4.49
C GLU A 125 -8.56 4.39 3.45
N PRO A 126 -8.45 3.69 2.29
CA PRO A 126 -9.53 3.62 1.32
C PRO A 126 -10.74 2.89 1.91
N TYR A 127 -11.94 3.31 1.55
CA TYR A 127 -13.16 2.59 1.92
C TYR A 127 -13.27 1.27 1.13
N ASP A 128 -13.62 0.18 1.81
CA ASP A 128 -13.89 -1.12 1.20
C ASP A 128 -15.37 -1.22 0.76
N PRO A 129 -15.68 -1.25 -0.55
CA PRO A 129 -17.05 -1.28 -1.05
C PRO A 129 -17.65 -2.70 -1.11
N THR A 130 -17.04 -3.70 -0.49
CA THR A 130 -17.52 -5.10 -0.49
C THR A 130 -18.97 -5.25 -0.02
N GLU A 131 -19.42 -4.45 0.95
CA GLU A 131 -20.80 -4.50 1.45
C GLU A 131 -21.84 -3.81 0.52
N MET A 132 -21.38 -3.07 -0.49
CA MET A 132 -22.22 -2.39 -1.49
C MET A 132 -22.43 -3.26 -2.73
N ASP A 133 -23.12 -4.40 -2.57
CA ASP A 133 -23.35 -5.40 -3.62
C ASP A 133 -24.02 -4.83 -4.89
N GLU A 134 -24.78 -3.74 -4.77
CA GLU A 134 -25.38 -3.05 -5.92
C GLU A 134 -24.35 -2.53 -6.94
N TYR A 135 -23.11 -2.27 -6.51
CA TYR A 135 -22.02 -1.87 -7.40
C TYR A 135 -21.24 -3.06 -7.95
N GLY A 136 -21.40 -4.25 -7.37
CA GLY A 136 -20.84 -5.50 -7.89
C GLY A 136 -19.32 -5.61 -7.80
N TYR A 137 -18.68 -4.93 -6.85
CA TYR A 137 -17.22 -4.96 -6.64
C TYR A 137 -16.67 -6.38 -6.49
N THR A 138 -17.33 -7.22 -5.69
CA THR A 138 -16.94 -8.63 -5.49
C THR A 138 -17.38 -9.57 -6.62
N ARG A 139 -18.26 -9.11 -7.51
CA ARG A 139 -18.89 -9.93 -8.55
C ARG A 139 -18.28 -9.74 -9.93
N TYR A 140 -17.77 -8.55 -10.21
CA TYR A 140 -17.30 -8.17 -11.54
C TYR A 140 -15.86 -7.69 -11.46
N GLU A 141 -14.93 -8.45 -12.04
CA GLU A 141 -13.49 -8.13 -12.02
C GLU A 141 -13.14 -6.78 -12.66
N ASN A 142 -14.01 -6.22 -13.52
CA ASN A 142 -13.80 -4.90 -14.12
C ASN A 142 -14.38 -3.75 -13.27
N VAL A 143 -14.99 -4.05 -12.12
CA VAL A 143 -15.38 -3.06 -11.11
C VAL A 143 -14.23 -2.96 -10.12
N ILE A 144 -13.53 -1.83 -10.15
CA ILE A 144 -12.36 -1.56 -9.30
C ILE A 144 -12.56 -0.25 -8.55
N THR A 145 -11.91 -0.13 -7.41
CA THR A 145 -11.81 1.09 -6.61
C THR A 145 -10.91 2.13 -7.28
N SER A 146 -11.04 3.40 -6.87
CA SER A 146 -10.14 4.46 -7.34
C SER A 146 -8.67 4.18 -7.00
N MET A 147 -8.38 3.54 -5.86
CA MET A 147 -6.99 3.22 -5.50
C MET A 147 -6.41 2.10 -6.36
N GLU A 148 -7.18 1.07 -6.68
CA GLU A 148 -6.75 0.04 -7.64
C GLU A 148 -6.51 0.65 -9.04
N PHE A 149 -7.40 1.55 -9.47
CA PHE A 149 -7.21 2.30 -10.71
C PHE A 149 -5.87 3.07 -10.71
N GLU A 150 -5.57 3.82 -9.65
CA GLU A 150 -4.32 4.55 -9.48
C GLU A 150 -3.09 3.64 -9.58
N ARG A 151 -3.18 2.42 -9.02
CA ARG A 151 -2.12 1.42 -9.18
C ARG A 151 -1.98 0.98 -10.64
N LEU A 152 -3.07 0.70 -11.35
CA LEU A 152 -3.02 0.28 -12.76
C LEU A 152 -2.45 1.34 -13.71
N ILE A 153 -2.72 2.62 -13.46
CA ILE A 153 -2.21 3.71 -14.30
C ILE A 153 -0.82 4.21 -13.88
N SER A 154 -0.30 3.76 -12.74
CA SER A 154 1.02 4.14 -12.26
C SER A 154 2.13 3.44 -13.02
N ALA A 155 3.16 4.18 -13.41
CA ALA A 155 4.37 3.63 -14.03
C ALA A 155 5.08 2.60 -13.14
N GLY A 156 5.02 2.76 -11.81
CA GLY A 156 5.52 1.78 -10.83
C GLY A 156 4.46 0.75 -10.40
N GLY A 157 3.34 0.70 -11.11
CA GLY A 157 2.22 -0.21 -10.88
C GLY A 157 2.42 -1.59 -11.50
N PRO A 158 1.47 -2.52 -11.26
CA PRO A 158 1.55 -3.90 -11.75
C PRO A 158 1.45 -4.02 -13.28
N THR A 159 1.02 -2.95 -13.94
CA THR A 159 0.80 -2.86 -15.38
C THR A 159 1.66 -1.79 -16.04
N GLU A 160 2.67 -1.28 -15.32
CA GLU A 160 3.68 -0.34 -15.85
C GLU A 160 3.08 0.93 -16.49
N GLY A 161 1.92 1.37 -15.97
CA GLY A 161 1.19 2.54 -16.47
C GLY A 161 0.21 2.26 -17.61
N HIS A 162 0.10 1.01 -18.06
CA HIS A 162 -0.87 0.61 -19.08
C HIS A 162 -2.21 0.25 -18.44
N LEU A 163 -3.23 1.06 -18.71
CA LEU A 163 -4.58 0.76 -18.25
C LEU A 163 -5.14 -0.44 -19.01
N ILE A 164 -5.51 -1.46 -18.25
CA ILE A 164 -6.14 -2.67 -18.76
C ILE A 164 -7.37 -3.03 -17.94
N ARG A 165 -8.31 -3.72 -18.58
CA ARG A 165 -9.39 -4.43 -17.92
C ARG A 165 -8.87 -5.72 -17.28
N PRO A 166 -9.09 -5.98 -15.99
CA PRO A 166 -8.61 -7.20 -15.34
C PRO A 166 -9.04 -8.50 -16.04
N THR A 167 -10.27 -8.55 -16.58
CA THR A 167 -10.81 -9.78 -17.20
C THR A 167 -10.10 -10.23 -18.48
N ASP A 168 -9.75 -9.28 -19.37
CA ASP A 168 -9.31 -9.60 -20.74
C ASP A 168 -8.01 -8.90 -21.13
N ARG A 169 -7.42 -8.13 -20.19
CA ARG A 169 -6.21 -7.32 -20.34
C ARG A 169 -6.24 -6.33 -21.51
N ARG A 170 -7.43 -5.96 -21.99
CA ARG A 170 -7.60 -4.96 -23.06
C ARG A 170 -7.74 -3.57 -22.47
N THR A 171 -7.28 -2.56 -23.20
CA THR A 171 -7.52 -1.17 -22.86
C THR A 171 -9.03 -0.87 -22.94
N PRO A 172 -9.65 -0.34 -21.87
CA PRO A 172 -11.07 0.00 -21.89
C PRO A 172 -11.32 1.21 -22.81
N GLN A 173 -12.34 1.12 -23.66
CA GLN A 173 -12.77 2.25 -24.51
C GLN A 173 -13.85 3.12 -23.84
N ARG A 174 -14.50 2.60 -22.80
CA ARG A 174 -15.52 3.31 -22.02
C ARG A 174 -15.30 3.08 -20.54
N ILE A 175 -15.33 4.15 -19.76
CA ILE A 175 -15.09 4.12 -18.32
C ILE A 175 -16.21 4.91 -17.62
N GLY A 176 -16.78 4.31 -16.58
CA GLY A 176 -17.74 4.94 -15.69
C GLY A 176 -17.13 5.14 -14.31
N PHE A 177 -17.10 6.38 -13.83
CA PHE A 177 -16.75 6.69 -12.44
C PHE A 177 -18.01 6.88 -11.61
N VAL A 178 -18.13 6.19 -10.48
CA VAL A 178 -19.24 6.37 -9.53
C VAL A 178 -18.72 7.14 -8.32
N GLN A 179 -19.25 8.34 -8.09
CA GLN A 179 -18.86 9.16 -6.95
C GLN A 179 -19.56 8.73 -5.66
N CYS A 180 -18.99 9.16 -4.54
CA CYS A 180 -19.56 9.00 -3.20
C CYS A 180 -19.74 7.54 -2.75
N VAL A 181 -19.07 6.57 -3.38
CA VAL A 181 -19.02 5.19 -2.85
C VAL A 181 -18.43 5.21 -1.44
N GLY A 182 -19.16 4.68 -0.46
CA GLY A 182 -18.79 4.72 0.96
C GLY A 182 -18.90 6.08 1.66
N SER A 183 -19.37 7.12 0.98
CA SER A 183 -19.43 8.50 1.50
C SER A 183 -20.79 9.12 1.27
N ARG A 184 -21.19 10.06 2.14
CA ARG A 184 -22.53 10.67 2.11
C ARG A 184 -23.66 9.63 2.07
N SER A 185 -23.45 8.47 2.71
CA SER A 185 -24.45 7.42 2.89
C SER A 185 -25.03 7.46 4.29
N GLN A 186 -26.32 7.14 4.42
CA GLN A 186 -27.04 7.04 5.70
C GLN A 186 -27.58 5.63 5.98
N ASP A 187 -27.30 4.68 5.10
CA ASP A 187 -27.82 3.31 5.17
C ASP A 187 -27.04 2.38 6.11
N GLY A 188 -26.02 2.90 6.81
CA GLY A 188 -25.16 2.17 7.73
C GLY A 188 -24.00 1.41 7.09
N ARG A 189 -23.96 1.28 5.75
CA ARG A 189 -22.86 0.62 5.03
C ARG A 189 -21.74 1.60 4.69
N GLY A 190 -22.07 2.88 4.50
CA GLY A 190 -21.11 3.95 4.27
C GLY A 190 -21.07 5.00 5.38
N ASN A 191 -20.36 6.09 5.11
CA ASN A 191 -20.16 7.17 6.05
C ASN A 191 -21.06 8.38 5.74
N PRO A 192 -21.57 9.12 6.75
CA PRO A 192 -22.43 10.29 6.52
C PRO A 192 -21.66 11.53 6.03
N TYR A 193 -20.32 11.52 6.12
CA TYR A 193 -19.46 12.63 5.70
C TYR A 193 -19.03 12.51 4.24
N CYS A 194 -18.49 13.60 3.70
CA CYS A 194 -17.87 13.65 2.38
C CYS A 194 -16.36 13.44 2.52
N SER A 195 -15.77 12.53 1.74
CA SER A 195 -14.32 12.27 1.73
C SER A 195 -13.46 13.36 1.09
N ASN A 196 -14.07 14.49 0.68
CA ASN A 196 -13.43 15.70 0.15
C ASN A 196 -12.68 15.54 -1.19
N ILE A 197 -11.85 14.50 -1.34
CA ILE A 197 -10.87 14.36 -2.42
C ILE A 197 -11.39 13.59 -3.65
N CYS A 198 -12.41 12.73 -3.50
CA CYS A 198 -12.85 11.79 -4.55
C CYS A 198 -13.28 12.49 -5.86
N CYS A 199 -13.95 13.65 -5.76
CA CYS A 199 -14.33 14.44 -6.94
C CYS A 199 -13.10 14.95 -7.70
N MET A 200 -12.12 15.53 -6.99
CA MET A 200 -10.91 16.07 -7.62
C MET A 200 -10.00 14.97 -8.17
N ASN A 201 -9.88 13.84 -7.47
CA ASN A 201 -9.15 12.68 -7.99
C ASN A 201 -9.76 12.20 -9.30
N THR A 202 -11.10 12.13 -9.39
CA THR A 202 -11.76 11.71 -10.63
C THR A 202 -11.55 12.70 -11.78
N VAL A 203 -11.53 14.02 -11.49
CA VAL A 203 -11.18 15.03 -12.50
C VAL A 203 -9.75 14.81 -12.99
N LYS A 204 -8.80 14.64 -12.06
CA LYS A 204 -7.39 14.35 -12.36
C LYS A 204 -7.24 13.07 -13.20
N ASP A 205 -7.89 11.98 -12.80
CA ASP A 205 -7.88 10.70 -13.52
C ASP A 205 -8.48 10.83 -14.92
N SER A 206 -9.61 11.53 -15.05
CA SER A 206 -10.27 11.74 -16.34
C SER A 206 -9.39 12.53 -17.32
N LEU A 207 -8.68 13.55 -16.83
CA LEU A 207 -7.73 14.33 -17.63
C LEU A 207 -6.55 13.47 -18.06
N LEU A 208 -5.96 12.70 -17.14
CA LEU A 208 -4.85 11.81 -17.47
C LEU A 208 -5.26 10.72 -18.48
N LEU A 209 -6.45 10.15 -18.32
CA LEU A 209 -7.00 9.20 -19.28
C LEU A 209 -7.17 9.83 -20.67
N LYS A 210 -7.62 11.08 -20.75
CA LYS A 210 -7.76 11.78 -22.03
C LYS A 210 -6.43 12.16 -22.67
N ASP A 211 -5.40 12.37 -21.88
CA ASP A 211 -4.04 12.63 -22.38
C ASP A 211 -3.43 11.36 -23.00
N HIS A 212 -3.50 10.23 -22.28
CA HIS A 212 -2.91 8.97 -22.72
C HIS A 212 -3.79 8.16 -23.68
N TYR A 213 -5.12 8.28 -23.56
CA TYR A 213 -6.12 7.54 -24.34
C TYR A 213 -7.25 8.47 -24.82
N PRO A 214 -6.98 9.37 -25.80
CA PRO A 214 -7.90 10.45 -26.21
C PRO A 214 -9.31 10.00 -26.61
N ASP A 215 -9.41 8.81 -27.22
CA ASP A 215 -10.67 8.24 -27.72
C ASP A 215 -11.54 7.58 -26.64
N THR A 216 -11.04 7.44 -25.41
CA THR A 216 -11.80 6.82 -24.31
C THR A 216 -13.02 7.65 -23.93
N ASP A 217 -14.19 7.05 -23.92
CA ASP A 217 -15.41 7.71 -23.44
C ASP A 217 -15.49 7.61 -21.90
N ILE A 218 -15.61 8.74 -21.22
CA ILE A 218 -15.59 8.82 -19.76
C ILE A 218 -16.89 9.45 -19.28
N THR A 219 -17.63 8.70 -18.45
CA THR A 219 -18.85 9.18 -17.80
C THR A 219 -18.64 9.21 -16.29
N VAL A 220 -18.97 10.34 -15.66
CA VAL A 220 -18.89 10.49 -14.19
C VAL A 220 -20.30 10.61 -13.62
N PHE A 221 -20.69 9.64 -12.79
CA PHE A 221 -21.95 9.63 -12.06
C PHE A 221 -21.74 10.28 -10.70
N TYR A 222 -22.29 11.48 -10.51
CA TYR A 222 -22.11 12.26 -9.28
C TYR A 222 -23.42 12.86 -8.78
N MET A 223 -23.48 13.14 -7.48
CA MET A 223 -24.54 13.95 -6.88
C MET A 223 -24.21 15.44 -7.01
N ASP A 224 -23.04 15.83 -6.47
CA ASP A 224 -22.47 17.17 -6.60
C ASP A 224 -20.98 17.05 -6.93
N MET A 225 -20.49 17.86 -7.86
CA MET A 225 -19.04 18.00 -8.09
C MET A 225 -18.46 19.00 -7.11
N ARG A 226 -17.58 18.53 -6.22
CA ARG A 226 -16.96 19.32 -5.17
C ARG A 226 -15.51 19.63 -5.53
N THR A 227 -15.30 20.77 -6.18
CA THR A 227 -13.99 21.26 -6.66
C THR A 227 -13.59 22.56 -5.96
N PHE A 228 -13.56 22.53 -4.63
CA PHE A 228 -13.27 23.67 -3.75
C PHE A 228 -12.07 23.41 -2.86
#